data_AF-A0A1J5P650-F1
#
_entry.id   AF-A0A1J5P650-F1
#
_cell.length_a   1.000
_cell.length_b   1.000
_cell.length_c   1.000
_cell.angle_alpha   90.00
_cell.angle_beta   90.00
_cell.angle_gamma   90.00
#
_symmetry.space_group_name_H-M   'P 1'
#
loop_
_entity.id
_entity.type
_entity.pdbx_description
1 polymer ?
#
loop_
_entity_poly.entity_id
_entity_poly.type
_entity_poly.pdbx_seq_one_letter_code
_entity_poly.pdbx_strand_id
1 'polypeptide(L)'
;MPAATRIALVAKLSDTLAQFVVARNWLSADRAVRVASEARDRSVVNIAAVSRGEDMRGLVRHLRATGQLTAGLILRALLSGNVELFEAALVELSGLSPARVSALLHDRGDASLHALLQRAGFPESTFAAFRVALEASHETGFADTLAGAARLRRRMVERVLTHCETGQQAAEPLLILLRRFATESAREEARMFCEELMAEEAVAPIQHGLIAA
;
A
#
# COMPACT_ATOMS: atom_id res chain seq x y z
N MET A 1 -19.07 -9.40 5.08
CA MET A 1 -19.13 -9.13 3.61
C MET A 1 -17.80 -9.50 2.98
N PRO A 2 -17.76 -10.34 1.92
CA PRO A 2 -16.52 -10.75 1.24
C PRO A 2 -15.70 -9.56 0.72
N ALA A 3 -14.38 -9.67 0.73
CA ALA A 3 -13.45 -8.62 0.34
C ALA A 3 -13.69 -8.12 -1.10
N ALA A 4 -13.90 -9.03 -2.05
CA ALA A 4 -14.22 -8.68 -3.43
C ALA A 4 -15.49 -7.82 -3.53
N THR A 5 -16.54 -8.13 -2.76
CA THR A 5 -17.76 -7.32 -2.71
C THR A 5 -17.50 -5.92 -2.14
N ARG A 6 -16.67 -5.81 -1.09
CA ARG A 6 -16.27 -4.51 -0.54
C ARG A 6 -15.58 -3.65 -1.59
N ILE A 7 -14.68 -4.23 -2.38
CA ILE A 7 -13.96 -3.52 -3.45
C ILE A 7 -14.85 -3.12 -4.61
N ALA A 8 -15.78 -3.97 -5.03
CA ALA A 8 -16.75 -3.60 -6.07
C ALA A 8 -17.58 -2.37 -5.66
N LEU A 9 -17.99 -2.29 -4.38
CA LEU A 9 -18.72 -1.13 -3.84
C LEU A 9 -17.84 0.12 -3.79
N VAL A 10 -16.60 -0.01 -3.31
CA VAL A 10 -15.63 1.11 -3.30
C VAL A 10 -15.41 1.62 -4.72
N ALA A 11 -15.21 0.73 -5.70
CA ALA A 11 -14.99 1.12 -7.09
C ALA A 11 -16.15 1.98 -7.62
N LYS A 12 -17.39 1.48 -7.46
CA LYS A 12 -18.60 2.17 -7.89
C LYS A 12 -18.80 3.51 -7.16
N LEU A 13 -18.57 3.54 -5.86
CA LEU A 13 -18.68 4.78 -5.07
C LEU A 13 -17.64 5.81 -5.53
N SER A 14 -16.39 5.41 -5.69
CA SER A 14 -15.31 6.28 -6.16
C SER A 14 -15.59 6.81 -7.57
N ASP A 15 -16.13 5.99 -8.48
CA ASP A 15 -16.55 6.47 -9.83
C ASP A 15 -17.68 7.49 -9.74
N THR A 16 -18.69 7.21 -8.91
CA THR A 16 -19.84 8.11 -8.73
C THR A 16 -19.40 9.46 -8.15
N LEU A 17 -18.52 9.45 -7.14
CA LEU A 17 -17.97 10.66 -6.54
C LEU A 17 -17.08 11.42 -7.51
N ALA A 18 -16.26 10.73 -8.32
CA ALA A 18 -15.44 11.37 -9.35
C ALA A 18 -16.32 12.08 -10.39
N GLN A 19 -17.38 11.44 -10.86
CA GLN A 19 -18.33 12.05 -11.80
C GLN A 19 -19.04 13.26 -11.18
N PHE A 20 -19.43 13.17 -9.91
CA PHE A 20 -20.09 14.25 -9.20
C PHE A 20 -19.20 15.50 -9.06
N VAL A 21 -17.95 15.35 -8.62
CA VAL A 21 -17.05 16.51 -8.43
C VAL A 21 -16.66 17.17 -9.75
N VAL A 22 -16.62 16.40 -10.84
CA VAL A 22 -16.41 16.93 -12.21
C VAL A 22 -17.65 17.69 -12.66
N ALA A 23 -18.85 17.12 -12.48
CA ALA A 23 -20.11 17.78 -12.84
C ALA A 23 -20.33 19.09 -12.06
N ARG A 24 -19.79 19.20 -10.85
CA ARG A 24 -19.79 20.42 -10.03
C ARG A 24 -18.66 21.40 -10.36
N ASN A 25 -17.79 21.10 -11.32
CA ASN A 25 -16.59 21.88 -11.66
C ASN A 25 -15.65 22.10 -10.45
N TRP A 26 -15.67 21.21 -9.46
CA TRP A 26 -14.78 21.30 -8.29
C TRP A 26 -13.38 20.79 -8.59
N LEU A 27 -13.27 19.83 -9.51
CA LEU A 27 -12.01 19.26 -9.98
C LEU A 27 -12.06 19.03 -11.49
N SER A 28 -10.90 19.10 -12.14
CA SER A 28 -10.76 18.60 -13.51
C SER A 28 -11.00 17.09 -13.56
N ALA A 29 -11.48 16.59 -14.71
CA ALA A 29 -11.74 15.17 -14.92
C ALA A 29 -10.51 14.30 -14.62
N ASP A 30 -9.35 14.71 -15.13
CA ASP A 30 -8.06 14.06 -14.91
C ASP A 30 -7.68 14.00 -13.41
N ARG A 31 -7.89 15.09 -12.66
CA ARG A 31 -7.63 15.10 -11.20
C ARG A 31 -8.63 14.22 -10.45
N ALA A 32 -9.90 14.22 -10.82
CA ALA A 32 -10.92 13.38 -10.19
C ALA A 32 -10.65 11.88 -10.39
N VAL A 33 -10.29 11.48 -11.62
CA VAL A 33 -9.91 10.09 -11.93
C VAL A 33 -8.69 9.66 -11.12
N ARG A 34 -7.65 10.51 -11.04
CA ARG A 34 -6.46 10.20 -10.23
C ARG A 34 -6.78 10.00 -8.75
N VAL A 35 -7.53 10.94 -8.14
CA VAL A 35 -7.90 10.85 -6.72
C VAL A 35 -8.77 9.62 -6.45
N ALA A 36 -9.70 9.31 -7.36
CA ALA A 36 -10.54 8.12 -7.24
C ALA A 36 -9.71 6.83 -7.33
N SER A 37 -8.77 6.74 -8.29
CA SER A 37 -7.86 5.60 -8.39
C SER A 37 -7.03 5.42 -7.11
N GLU A 38 -6.51 6.51 -6.56
CA GLU A 38 -5.72 6.48 -5.34
C GLU A 38 -6.56 6.01 -4.13
N ALA A 39 -7.78 6.52 -3.99
CA ALA A 39 -8.70 6.10 -2.95
C ALA A 39 -9.08 4.62 -3.06
N ARG A 40 -9.27 4.10 -4.28
CA ARG A 40 -9.51 2.68 -4.52
C ARG A 40 -8.33 1.84 -4.10
N ASP A 41 -7.12 2.18 -4.55
CA ASP A 41 -5.92 1.41 -4.22
C ASP A 41 -5.68 1.35 -2.70
N ARG A 42 -5.87 2.46 -2.00
CA ARG A 42 -5.78 2.49 -0.53
C ARG A 42 -6.82 1.58 0.12
N SER A 43 -8.04 1.63 -0.39
CA SER A 43 -9.12 0.77 0.09
C SER A 43 -8.82 -0.71 -0.13
N VAL A 44 -8.20 -1.07 -1.26
CA VAL A 44 -7.73 -2.43 -1.52
C VAL A 44 -6.74 -2.88 -0.44
N VAL A 45 -5.72 -2.07 -0.15
CA VAL A 45 -4.72 -2.41 0.88
C VAL A 45 -5.36 -2.57 2.26
N ASN A 46 -6.26 -1.65 2.65
CA ASN A 46 -6.95 -1.71 3.93
C ASN A 46 -7.88 -2.93 4.05
N ILE A 47 -8.63 -3.23 3.00
CA ILE A 47 -9.51 -4.40 2.94
C ILE A 47 -8.69 -5.68 2.98
N ALA A 48 -7.57 -5.72 2.26
CA ALA A 48 -6.66 -6.86 2.23
C ALA A 48 -5.98 -7.10 3.58
N ALA A 49 -5.68 -6.04 4.36
CA ALA A 49 -5.00 -6.16 5.65
C ALA A 49 -5.75 -7.06 6.65
N VAL A 50 -7.08 -7.12 6.54
CA VAL A 50 -7.98 -7.96 7.36
C VAL A 50 -8.55 -9.17 6.61
N SER A 51 -8.11 -9.41 5.36
CA SER A 51 -8.58 -10.54 4.56
C SER A 51 -7.60 -11.70 4.68
N ARG A 52 -8.09 -12.94 4.79
CA ARG A 52 -7.26 -14.15 4.94
C ARG A 52 -7.78 -15.27 4.06
N GLY A 53 -6.92 -16.25 3.73
CA GLY A 53 -7.30 -17.48 3.04
C GLY A 53 -8.09 -17.27 1.75
N GLU A 54 -9.25 -17.91 1.63
CA GLU A 54 -10.12 -17.80 0.45
C GLU A 54 -10.66 -16.39 0.18
N ASP A 55 -10.83 -15.55 1.21
CA ASP A 55 -11.27 -14.16 1.01
C ASP A 55 -10.17 -13.34 0.31
N MET A 56 -8.90 -13.55 0.68
CA MET A 56 -7.75 -12.93 -0.01
C MET A 56 -7.63 -13.45 -1.45
N ARG A 57 -7.76 -14.77 -1.67
CA ARG A 57 -7.72 -15.36 -3.02
C ARG A 57 -8.87 -14.87 -3.89
N GLY A 58 -10.07 -14.73 -3.33
CA GLY A 58 -11.22 -14.15 -4.01
C GLY A 58 -10.99 -12.68 -4.38
N LEU A 59 -10.42 -11.90 -3.47
CA LEU A 59 -10.03 -10.50 -3.72
C LEU A 59 -9.04 -10.39 -4.88
N VAL A 60 -7.95 -11.14 -4.86
CA VAL A 60 -6.91 -11.07 -5.89
C VAL A 60 -7.44 -11.50 -7.26
N ARG A 61 -8.24 -12.58 -7.33
CA ARG A 61 -8.92 -12.99 -8.56
C ARG A 61 -9.84 -11.90 -9.11
N HIS A 62 -10.60 -11.24 -8.23
CA HIS A 62 -11.44 -10.11 -8.63
C HIS A 62 -10.61 -8.97 -9.20
N LEU A 63 -9.55 -8.54 -8.50
CA LEU A 63 -8.65 -7.48 -8.96
C LEU A 63 -8.00 -7.80 -10.31
N ARG A 64 -7.64 -9.07 -10.55
CA ARG A 64 -7.13 -9.51 -11.85
C ARG A 64 -8.21 -9.41 -12.94
N ALA A 65 -9.39 -9.96 -12.67
CA ALA A 65 -10.50 -9.98 -13.63
C ALA A 65 -10.97 -8.56 -14.02
N THR A 66 -10.84 -7.59 -13.11
CA THR A 66 -11.19 -6.18 -13.36
C THR A 66 -10.03 -5.33 -13.86
N GLY A 67 -8.84 -5.91 -14.07
CA GLY A 67 -7.64 -5.17 -14.51
C GLY A 67 -7.06 -4.22 -13.47
N GLN A 68 -7.43 -4.39 -12.19
CA GLN A 68 -6.97 -3.56 -11.08
C GLN A 68 -5.71 -4.09 -10.40
N LEU A 69 -5.30 -5.34 -10.69
CA LEU A 69 -4.08 -5.95 -10.15
C LEU A 69 -2.81 -5.43 -10.86
N THR A 70 -2.46 -4.17 -10.60
CA THR A 70 -1.35 -3.46 -11.27
C THR A 70 -0.04 -3.51 -10.48
N ALA A 71 1.09 -3.30 -11.16
CA ALA A 71 2.40 -3.16 -10.52
C ALA A 71 2.40 -2.11 -9.40
N GLY A 72 1.73 -0.97 -9.63
CA GLY A 72 1.66 0.10 -8.63
C GLY A 72 0.83 -0.27 -7.40
N LEU A 73 -0.26 -1.02 -7.57
CA LEU A 73 -1.05 -1.53 -6.45
C LEU A 73 -0.25 -2.57 -5.64
N ILE A 74 0.45 -3.48 -6.32
CA ILE A 74 1.22 -4.54 -5.67
C ILE A 74 2.45 -3.98 -4.95
N LEU A 75 3.11 -2.98 -5.54
CA LEU A 75 4.17 -2.25 -4.88
C LEU A 75 3.64 -1.48 -3.65
N ARG A 76 2.46 -0.84 -3.76
CA ARG A 76 1.80 -0.20 -2.61
C ARG A 76 1.53 -1.21 -1.49
N ALA A 77 1.00 -2.39 -1.82
CA ALA A 77 0.70 -3.43 -0.84
C ALA A 77 1.95 -3.81 -0.04
N LEU A 78 3.06 -4.06 -0.75
CA LEU A 78 4.34 -4.37 -0.13
C LEU A 78 4.85 -3.19 0.71
N LEU A 79 4.87 -1.97 0.17
CA LEU A 79 5.25 -0.73 0.87
C LEU A 79 4.37 -0.38 2.07
N SER A 80 3.16 -0.94 2.14
CA SER A 80 2.25 -0.79 3.26
C SER A 80 2.38 -1.92 4.28
N GLY A 81 3.32 -2.85 4.11
CA GLY A 81 3.54 -4.00 4.98
C GLY A 81 2.57 -5.16 4.75
N ASN A 82 1.73 -5.12 3.71
CA ASN A 82 0.80 -6.19 3.40
C ASN A 82 1.45 -7.26 2.49
N VAL A 83 2.35 -8.04 3.10
CA VAL A 83 3.09 -9.12 2.42
C VAL A 83 2.15 -10.22 1.92
N GLU A 84 1.05 -10.50 2.64
CA GLU A 84 0.06 -11.50 2.21
C GLU A 84 -0.61 -11.14 0.88
N LEU A 85 -1.00 -9.87 0.67
CA LEU A 85 -1.55 -9.40 -0.61
C LEU A 85 -0.49 -9.46 -1.71
N PHE A 86 0.76 -9.10 -1.41
CA PHE A 86 1.88 -9.19 -2.34
C PHE A 86 2.11 -10.64 -2.80
N GLU A 87 2.22 -11.58 -1.87
CA GLU A 87 2.41 -13.00 -2.15
C GLU A 87 1.22 -13.59 -2.93
N ALA A 88 -0.01 -13.29 -2.51
CA ALA A 88 -1.22 -13.77 -3.18
C ALA A 88 -1.32 -13.25 -4.62
N ALA A 89 -0.92 -11.99 -4.87
CA ALA A 89 -0.85 -11.44 -6.22
C ALA A 89 0.19 -12.14 -7.09
N LEU A 90 1.37 -12.46 -6.55
CA LEU A 90 2.40 -13.21 -7.26
C LEU A 90 1.97 -14.64 -7.58
N VAL A 91 1.28 -15.33 -6.67
CA VAL A 91 0.66 -16.64 -6.92
C VAL A 91 -0.31 -16.56 -8.09
N GLU A 92 -1.24 -15.61 -8.05
CA GLU A 92 -2.25 -15.44 -9.10
C GLU A 92 -1.60 -15.11 -10.45
N LEU A 93 -0.68 -14.13 -10.50
CA LEU A 93 -0.09 -13.64 -11.74
C LEU A 93 0.90 -14.63 -12.36
N SER A 94 1.72 -15.30 -11.55
CA SER A 94 2.73 -16.26 -12.04
C SER A 94 2.15 -17.64 -12.33
N GLY A 95 0.98 -17.98 -11.77
CA GLY A 95 0.38 -19.31 -11.84
C GLY A 95 1.20 -20.40 -11.13
N LEU A 96 2.14 -20.03 -10.27
CA LEU A 96 2.91 -20.96 -9.45
C LEU A 96 2.15 -21.32 -8.17
N SER A 97 2.51 -22.45 -7.55
CA SER A 97 1.92 -22.83 -6.26
C SER A 97 2.32 -21.84 -5.14
N PRO A 98 1.48 -21.63 -4.11
CA PRO A 98 1.83 -20.80 -2.96
C PRO A 98 3.16 -21.17 -2.32
N ALA A 99 3.40 -22.47 -2.12
CA ALA A 99 4.66 -22.96 -1.56
C ALA A 99 5.88 -22.57 -2.42
N ARG A 100 5.75 -22.58 -3.75
CA ARG A 100 6.84 -22.19 -4.65
C ARG A 100 7.10 -20.69 -4.61
N VAL A 101 6.05 -19.87 -4.62
CA VAL A 101 6.17 -18.41 -4.50
C VAL A 101 6.81 -18.03 -3.17
N SER A 102 6.31 -18.59 -2.06
CA SER A 102 6.86 -18.37 -0.73
C SER A 102 8.36 -18.72 -0.67
N ALA A 103 8.76 -19.88 -1.22
CA ALA A 103 10.17 -20.27 -1.26
C ALA A 103 11.04 -19.29 -2.07
N LEU A 104 10.54 -18.76 -3.19
CA LEU A 104 11.26 -17.78 -4.01
C LEU A 104 11.36 -16.40 -3.35
N LEU A 105 10.37 -16.02 -2.53
CA LEU A 105 10.40 -14.75 -1.78
C LEU A 105 11.34 -14.79 -0.58
N HIS A 106 11.54 -15.96 0.03
CA HIS A 106 12.48 -16.15 1.13
C HIS A 106 13.90 -16.47 0.68
N ASP A 107 14.08 -16.83 -0.60
CA ASP A 107 15.40 -16.98 -1.19
C ASP A 107 16.11 -15.62 -1.24
N ARG A 108 17.33 -15.55 -0.68
CA ARG A 108 18.12 -14.32 -0.65
C ARG A 108 18.78 -14.01 -2.00
N GLY A 109 18.58 -14.84 -3.01
CA GLY A 109 19.10 -14.64 -4.37
C GLY A 109 18.27 -13.66 -5.20
N ASP A 110 18.91 -12.60 -5.69
CA ASP A 110 18.31 -11.61 -6.59
C ASP A 110 17.68 -12.22 -7.86
N ALA A 111 18.26 -13.30 -8.39
CA ALA A 111 17.79 -13.97 -9.59
C ALA A 111 16.39 -14.61 -9.42
N SER A 112 16.09 -15.15 -8.23
CA SER A 112 14.83 -15.83 -7.94
C SER A 112 13.66 -14.84 -7.91
N LEU A 113 13.83 -13.71 -7.23
CA LEU A 113 12.84 -12.63 -7.22
C LEU A 113 12.67 -12.02 -8.62
N HIS A 114 13.77 -11.78 -9.33
CA HIS A 114 13.73 -11.25 -10.69
C HIS A 114 12.90 -12.15 -11.62
N ALA A 115 13.21 -13.45 -11.66
CA ALA A 115 12.49 -14.40 -12.50
C ALA A 115 11.00 -14.50 -12.13
N LEU A 116 10.67 -14.39 -10.84
CA LEU A 116 9.30 -14.38 -10.36
C LEU A 116 8.54 -13.12 -10.81
N LEU A 117 9.13 -11.94 -10.67
CA LEU A 117 8.52 -10.67 -11.10
C LEU A 117 8.33 -10.62 -12.62
N GLN A 118 9.31 -11.13 -13.38
CA GLN A 118 9.22 -11.27 -14.84
C GLN A 118 8.10 -12.23 -15.23
N ARG A 119 8.00 -13.39 -14.57
CA ARG A 119 6.92 -14.35 -14.80
C ARG A 119 5.53 -13.80 -14.44
N ALA A 120 5.45 -12.96 -13.40
CA ALA A 120 4.23 -12.26 -13.03
C ALA A 120 3.85 -11.12 -13.99
N GLY A 121 4.70 -10.81 -14.98
CA GLY A 121 4.43 -9.80 -16.00
C GLY A 121 4.66 -8.37 -15.53
N PHE A 122 5.43 -8.15 -14.46
CA PHE A 122 5.76 -6.81 -14.02
C PHE A 122 6.80 -6.15 -14.94
N PRO A 123 6.76 -4.81 -15.12
CA PRO A 123 7.78 -4.10 -15.87
C PRO A 123 9.14 -4.16 -15.17
N GLU A 124 10.22 -4.42 -15.91
CA GLU A 124 11.59 -4.50 -15.36
C GLU A 124 12.01 -3.25 -14.60
N SER A 125 11.52 -2.07 -15.01
CA SER A 125 11.76 -0.80 -14.33
C SER A 125 11.31 -0.79 -12.86
N THR A 126 10.42 -1.71 -12.47
CA THR A 126 9.89 -1.83 -11.09
C THR A 126 10.65 -2.82 -10.22
N PHE A 127 11.53 -3.65 -10.79
CA PHE A 127 12.12 -4.78 -10.06
C PHE A 127 13.03 -4.34 -8.92
N ALA A 128 13.82 -3.29 -9.13
CA ALA A 128 14.66 -2.72 -8.08
C ALA A 128 13.82 -2.23 -6.89
N ALA A 129 12.67 -1.59 -7.16
CA ALA A 129 11.77 -1.11 -6.11
C ALA A 129 11.17 -2.27 -5.29
N PHE A 130 10.70 -3.33 -5.97
CA PHE A 130 10.19 -4.53 -5.29
C PHE A 130 11.25 -5.21 -4.43
N ARG A 131 12.48 -5.34 -4.93
CA ARG A 131 13.59 -5.94 -4.18
C ARG A 131 13.88 -5.16 -2.89
N VAL A 132 14.08 -3.84 -3.00
CA VAL A 132 14.38 -3.01 -1.82
C VAL A 132 13.21 -2.98 -0.84
N ALA A 133 11.98 -2.97 -1.32
CA ALA A 133 10.80 -3.04 -0.47
C ALA A 133 10.71 -4.39 0.28
N LEU A 134 10.99 -5.51 -0.41
CA LEU A 134 10.97 -6.84 0.20
C LEU A 134 12.07 -7.01 1.24
N GLU A 135 13.29 -6.58 0.92
CA GLU A 135 14.41 -6.58 1.87
C GLU A 135 14.08 -5.75 3.12
N ALA A 136 13.58 -4.53 2.94
CA ALA A 136 13.15 -3.68 4.06
C ALA A 136 12.03 -4.32 4.89
N SER A 137 11.11 -5.05 4.26
CA SER A 137 10.04 -5.76 4.96
C SER A 137 10.56 -6.92 5.84
N HIS A 138 11.66 -7.57 5.45
CA HIS A 138 12.30 -8.62 6.25
C HIS A 138 13.15 -8.05 7.38
N GLU A 139 13.79 -6.89 7.17
CA GLU A 139 14.61 -6.23 8.19
C GLU A 139 13.77 -5.61 9.30
N THR A 140 12.53 -5.23 8.99
CA THR A 140 11.75 -4.49 9.97
C THR A 140 10.98 -5.43 10.90
N GLY A 141 11.29 -5.34 12.19
CA GLY A 141 10.55 -6.00 13.25
C GLY A 141 9.10 -5.53 13.38
N PHE A 142 8.37 -6.22 14.26
CA PHE A 142 6.98 -5.90 14.58
C PHE A 142 6.86 -4.50 15.21
N ALA A 143 5.95 -3.69 14.69
CA ALA A 143 5.59 -2.42 15.31
C ALA A 143 4.50 -2.66 16.36
N ASP A 144 4.80 -2.33 17.62
CA ASP A 144 3.89 -2.59 18.75
C ASP A 144 2.71 -1.59 18.82
N THR A 145 2.76 -0.51 18.02
CA THR A 145 1.72 0.51 17.95
C THR A 145 1.38 0.90 16.51
N LEU A 146 0.19 1.47 16.32
CA LEU A 146 -0.26 1.98 15.01
C LEU A 146 0.64 3.12 14.48
N ALA A 147 1.09 4.04 15.34
CA ALA A 147 2.05 5.06 14.91
C ALA A 147 3.43 4.48 14.60
N GLY A 148 3.86 3.45 15.33
CA GLY A 148 5.06 2.68 15.00
C GLY A 148 4.97 2.07 13.60
N ALA A 149 3.82 1.49 13.26
CA ALA A 149 3.55 0.93 11.93
C ALA A 149 3.50 2.01 10.84
N ALA A 150 2.95 3.20 11.13
CA ALA A 150 2.95 4.32 10.18
C ALA A 150 4.37 4.85 9.92
N ARG A 151 5.19 5.02 10.97
CA ARG A 151 6.60 5.43 10.86
C ARG A 151 7.43 4.42 10.08
N LEU A 152 7.18 3.12 10.30
CA LEU A 152 7.80 2.06 9.52
C LEU A 152 7.47 2.18 8.02
N ARG A 153 6.18 2.25 7.68
CA ARG A 153 5.76 2.36 6.28
C ARG A 153 6.38 3.58 5.59
N ARG A 154 6.45 4.71 6.29
CA ARG A 154 7.13 5.91 5.78
C ARG A 154 8.61 5.64 5.49
N ARG A 155 9.36 5.09 6.46
CA ARG A 155 10.79 4.75 6.28
C ARG A 155 11.02 3.80 5.11
N MET A 156 10.16 2.80 4.96
CA MET A 156 10.26 1.84 3.86
C MET A 156 10.06 2.52 2.50
N VAL A 157 9.06 3.41 2.38
CA VAL A 157 8.83 4.17 1.15
C VAL A 157 9.98 5.12 0.85
N GLU A 158 10.51 5.82 1.86
CA GLU A 158 11.66 6.73 1.72
C GLU A 158 12.93 5.99 1.28
N ARG A 159 13.21 4.81 1.85
CA ARG A 159 14.33 3.95 1.43
C ARG A 159 14.20 3.53 -0.04
N VAL A 160 13.03 3.07 -0.45
CA VAL A 160 12.77 2.63 -1.83
C VAL A 160 12.85 3.81 -2.81
N LEU A 161 12.27 4.95 -2.46
CA LEU A 161 12.35 6.18 -3.27
C LEU A 161 13.81 6.62 -3.44
N THR A 162 14.57 6.69 -2.35
CA THR A 162 15.99 7.10 -2.38
C THR A 162 16.84 6.16 -3.23
N HIS A 163 16.59 4.85 -3.15
CA HIS A 163 17.27 3.88 -4.00
C HIS A 163 16.92 4.06 -5.49
N CYS A 164 15.65 4.31 -5.81
CA CYS A 164 15.24 4.53 -7.19
C CYS A 164 15.75 5.86 -7.75
N GLU A 165 15.85 6.93 -6.94
CA GLU A 165 16.38 8.22 -7.38
C GLU A 165 17.89 8.20 -7.62
N THR A 166 18.64 7.38 -6.89
CA THR A 166 20.08 7.20 -7.09
C THR A 166 20.40 6.18 -8.20
N GLY A 167 19.43 5.37 -8.62
CA GLY A 167 19.57 4.39 -9.69
C GLY A 167 19.39 4.98 -11.09
N GLN A 168 20.29 4.64 -12.01
CA GLN A 168 20.27 5.16 -13.39
C GLN A 168 19.10 4.65 -14.27
N GLN A 169 18.31 3.68 -13.79
CA GLN A 169 17.34 2.92 -14.59
C GLN A 169 15.87 3.10 -14.12
N ALA A 170 15.61 3.95 -13.12
CA ALA A 170 14.24 4.15 -12.64
C ALA A 170 13.42 4.94 -13.67
N ALA A 171 12.32 4.34 -14.13
CA ALA A 171 11.42 5.01 -15.06
C ALA A 171 10.66 6.17 -14.37
N GLU A 172 10.49 7.29 -15.06
CA GLU A 172 9.80 8.49 -14.52
C GLU A 172 8.41 8.18 -13.91
N PRO A 173 7.54 7.35 -14.52
CA PRO A 173 6.25 6.99 -13.91
C PRO A 173 6.38 6.30 -12.54
N LEU A 174 7.44 5.52 -12.33
CA LEU A 174 7.72 4.88 -11.05
C LEU A 174 8.14 5.91 -9.99
N LEU A 175 9.00 6.87 -10.35
CA LEU A 175 9.42 7.94 -9.44
C LEU A 175 8.23 8.81 -9.02
N ILE A 176 7.35 9.17 -9.97
CA ILE A 176 6.10 9.89 -9.68
C ILE A 176 5.24 9.09 -8.69
N LEU A 177 5.10 7.77 -8.92
CA LEU A 177 4.35 6.89 -8.03
C LEU A 177 4.94 6.84 -6.62
N LEU A 178 6.27 6.66 -6.50
CA LEU A 178 6.97 6.57 -5.22
C LEU A 178 6.94 7.89 -4.45
N ARG A 179 7.13 9.03 -5.11
CA ARG A 179 7.00 10.38 -4.50
C ARG A 179 5.60 10.61 -3.94
N ARG A 180 4.58 10.13 -4.67
CA ARG A 180 3.20 10.16 -4.20
C ARG A 180 3.02 9.30 -2.95
N PHE A 181 3.53 8.07 -2.93
CA PHE A 181 3.48 7.21 -1.74
C PHE A 181 4.24 7.82 -0.57
N ALA A 182 5.39 8.47 -0.80
CA ALA A 182 6.14 9.15 0.26
C ALA A 182 5.31 10.27 0.89
N THR A 183 4.65 11.07 0.06
CA THR A 183 3.73 12.13 0.52
C THR A 183 2.54 11.55 1.28
N GLU A 184 1.97 10.45 0.81
CA GLU A 184 0.86 9.74 1.46
C GLU A 184 1.27 9.21 2.84
N SER A 185 2.38 8.47 2.93
CA SER A 185 2.89 7.90 4.18
C SER A 185 3.31 8.97 5.19
N ALA A 186 3.90 10.08 4.73
CA ALA A 186 4.22 11.22 5.60
C ALA A 186 2.96 11.87 6.20
N ARG A 187 1.89 12.01 5.41
CA ARG A 187 0.61 12.51 5.92
C ARG A 187 -0.04 11.55 6.90
N GLU A 188 0.06 10.25 6.66
CA GLU A 188 -0.51 9.24 7.55
C GLU A 188 0.22 9.18 8.89
N GLU A 189 1.56 9.19 8.88
CA GLU A 189 2.34 9.28 10.12
C GLU A 189 2.01 10.55 10.91
N ALA A 190 1.92 11.70 10.24
CA ALA A 190 1.55 12.96 10.89
C ALA A 190 0.15 12.90 11.54
N ARG A 191 -0.83 12.27 10.88
CA ARG A 191 -2.17 12.06 11.45
C ARG A 191 -2.14 11.17 12.68
N MET A 192 -1.43 10.04 12.61
CA MET A 192 -1.30 9.13 13.75
C MET A 192 -0.63 9.82 14.94
N PHE A 193 0.40 10.63 14.69
CA PHE A 193 1.05 11.42 15.73
C PHE A 193 0.09 12.43 16.39
N CYS A 194 -0.71 13.13 15.58
CA CYS A 194 -1.74 14.03 16.13
C CYS A 194 -2.80 13.27 16.94
N GLU A 195 -3.26 12.12 16.48
CA GLU A 195 -4.24 11.30 17.21
C GLU A 195 -3.69 10.80 18.55
N GLU A 196 -2.42 10.38 18.61
CA GLU A 196 -1.75 10.00 19.86
C GLU A 196 -1.68 11.19 20.82
N LEU A 197 -1.27 12.38 20.35
CA LEU A 197 -1.18 13.58 21.19
C LEU A 197 -2.55 13.98 21.77
N MET A 198 -3.61 13.92 20.95
CA MET A 198 -4.98 14.22 21.40
C MET A 198 -5.49 13.18 22.40
N ALA A 199 -5.11 11.91 22.26
CA ALA A 199 -5.46 10.87 23.21
C ALA A 199 -4.72 11.06 24.55
N GLU A 200 -3.46 11.48 24.53
CA GLU A 200 -2.69 11.82 25.74
C GLU A 200 -3.27 13.04 26.47
N GLU A 201 -3.64 14.10 25.75
CA GLU A 201 -4.30 15.29 26.32
C GLU A 201 -5.68 14.97 26.93
N ALA A 202 -6.45 14.06 26.32
CA ALA A 202 -7.75 13.63 26.83
C ALA A 202 -7.66 12.77 28.11
N VAL A 203 -6.52 12.12 28.35
CA VAL A 203 -6.27 11.28 29.54
C VAL A 203 -5.66 12.08 30.70
N ALA A 204 -5.08 13.25 30.44
CA ALA A 204 -4.64 14.16 31.50
C ALA A 204 -5.86 14.71 32.28
N PRO A 205 -6.05 14.36 33.58
CA PRO A 205 -7.16 14.90 34.33
C PRO A 205 -6.97 16.42 34.46
N ILE A 206 -8.06 17.17 34.22
CA ILE A 206 -8.15 18.59 34.51
C ILE A 206 -7.91 18.79 36.02
N GLN A 207 -6.65 18.95 36.43
CA GLN A 207 -6.32 19.58 37.71
C GLN A 207 -6.51 21.08 37.54
N HIS A 208 -7.77 21.52 37.60
CA HIS A 208 -8.10 22.92 37.91
C HIS A 208 -8.96 22.96 39.15
N GLY A 209 -8.40 23.57 40.20
CA GLY A 209 -9.15 24.15 41.30
C GLY A 209 -9.24 23.29 42.56
N LEU A 210 -8.30 23.49 43.48
CA LEU A 210 -8.56 23.82 44.89
C LEU A 210 -7.25 23.73 45.67
N ILE A 211 -6.55 24.86 45.86
CA ILE A 211 -6.17 25.34 47.19
C ILE A 211 -6.16 26.87 47.12
N ALA A 212 -7.32 27.45 47.43
CA ALA A 212 -7.37 28.72 48.13
C ALA A 212 -7.62 28.38 49.60
N ALA A 213 -6.65 28.66 50.46
CA ALA A 213 -6.80 28.96 51.89
C ALA A 213 -5.50 29.60 52.37
#